data_AF-A0A287DBN9-F1
#
_entry.id   AF-A0A287DBN9-F1
#
_cell.length_a   1.000
_cell.length_b   1.000
_cell.length_c   1.000
_cell.angle_alpha   90.00
_cell.angle_beta   90.00
_cell.angle_gamma   90.00
#
_symmetry.space_group_name_H-M   'P 1'
#
loop_
_entity.id
_entity.type
_entity.pdbx_description
1 polymer ?
#
loop_
_entity_poly.entity_id
_entity_poly.type
_entity_poly.pdbx_seq_one_letter_code
_entity_poly.pdbx_strand_id
1 'polypeptide(L)' 'MDQQPMIYICGECHTENEIKSRDPIRCRECGYRIMYKKRTKRWVVFDVR' A
#
# COMPACT_ATOMS: atom_id res chain seq x y z
N MET A 1 1.42 -13.51 -16.83
CA MET A 1 2.00 -13.53 -15.46
C MET A 1 1.74 -12.15 -14.88
N ASP A 2 0.49 -11.92 -14.50
CA ASP A 2 -0.03 -10.58 -14.32
C ASP A 2 0.23 -10.13 -12.88
N GLN A 3 1.12 -9.14 -12.75
CA GLN A 3 1.50 -8.58 -11.46
C GLN A 3 0.35 -7.72 -10.95
N GLN A 4 -0.34 -8.20 -9.90
CA GLN A 4 -1.45 -7.46 -9.30
C GLN A 4 -0.95 -6.10 -8.80
N PRO A 5 -1.66 -4.99 -9.11
CA PRO A 5 -1.29 -3.67 -8.64
C PRO A 5 -1.31 -3.61 -7.11
N MET A 6 -0.24 -3.08 -6.52
CA MET A 6 -0.04 -3.03 -5.08
C MET A 6 -0.44 -1.64 -4.58
N ILE A 7 -1.44 -1.60 -3.69
CA ILE A 7 -1.98 -0.37 -3.15
C ILE A 7 -1.25 -0.02 -1.85
N TYR A 8 -0.73 1.20 -1.80
CA TYR A 8 -0.11 1.80 -0.64
C TYR A 8 -1.00 2.93 -0.09
N ILE A 9 -0.91 3.20 1.20
CA ILE A 9 -1.66 4.25 1.88
C ILE A 9 -0.64 5.28 2.38
N CYS A 10 -0.82 6.56 2.06
CA CYS A 10 0.07 7.61 2.54
C CYS A 10 -0.03 7.78 4.07
N GLY A 11 1.09 8.04 4.74
CA GLY A 11 1.11 8.25 6.19
C GLY A 11 0.49 9.57 6.69
N GLU A 12 0.40 10.60 5.84
CA GLU A 12 -0.17 11.91 6.22
C GLU A 12 -1.61 12.08 5.71
N CYS A 13 -1.80 12.04 4.39
CA CYS A 13 -3.11 12.27 3.78
C CYS A 13 -4.00 11.02 3.74
N HIS A 14 -3.50 9.85 4.15
CA HIS A 14 -4.23 8.58 4.17
C HIS A 14 -4.83 8.16 2.82
N THR A 15 -4.36 8.75 1.73
CA THR A 15 -4.87 8.45 0.40
C THR A 15 -4.19 7.23 -0.21
N GLU A 16 -4.93 6.55 -1.07
CA GLU A 16 -4.51 5.31 -1.70
C GLU A 16 -3.69 5.60 -2.97
N ASN A 17 -2.46 5.09 -2.99
CA ASN A 17 -1.52 5.23 -4.08
C ASN A 17 -1.22 3.87 -4.71
N GLU A 18 -1.46 3.74 -6.01
CA GLU A 18 -1.01 2.61 -6.81
C GLU A 18 0.43 2.83 -7.28
N ILE A 19 1.38 2.08 -6.72
CA ILE A 19 2.81 2.21 -7.04
C ILE A 19 3.26 0.90 -7.69
N LYS A 20 3.85 1.03 -8.88
CA LYS A 20 4.45 -0.10 -9.61
C LYS A 20 5.88 -0.35 -9.13
N SER A 21 6.35 -1.57 -9.34
CA SER A 21 7.76 -1.92 -9.12
C SER A 21 8.67 -0.95 -9.87
N ARG A 22 9.66 -0.36 -9.18
CA ARG A 22 10.63 0.66 -9.66
C ARG A 22 10.13 2.11 -9.74
N ASP A 23 8.86 2.38 -9.46
CA ASP A 23 8.35 3.75 -9.39
C ASP A 23 8.81 4.43 -8.06
N PRO A 24 9.17 5.72 -8.05
CA PRO A 24 9.60 6.40 -6.84
C PRO A 24 8.47 6.51 -5.81
N ILE A 25 8.77 6.19 -4.54
CA ILE A 25 7.80 6.28 -3.44
C ILE A 25 7.54 7.75 -3.11
N ARG A 26 6.46 8.30 -3.68
CA ARG A 26 5.96 9.66 -3.40
C ARG A 26 4.44 9.68 -3.48
N CYS A 27 3.80 10.30 -2.49
CA CYS A 27 2.36 10.54 -2.56
C CYS A 27 2.06 11.55 -3.67
N ARG A 28 0.98 11.33 -4.42
CA ARG A 28 0.61 12.19 -5.56
C ARG A 28 -0.03 13.50 -5.12
N GLU A 29 -0.62 13.54 -3.93
CA GLU A 29 -1.31 14.72 -3.40
C GLU A 29 -0.42 15.58 -2.50
N CYS A 30 0.28 14.98 -1.53
CA CYS A 30 1.07 15.75 -0.55
C CYS A 30 2.59 15.70 -0.77
N GLY A 31 3.10 14.82 -1.66
CA GLY A 31 4.54 14.65 -1.88
C GLY A 31 5.28 13.92 -0.75
N TYR A 32 4.57 13.47 0.29
CA TYR A 32 5.14 12.70 1.39
C TYR A 32 5.69 11.35 0.91
N ARG A 33 6.76 10.88 1.57
CA ARG A 33 7.58 9.74 1.10
C ARG A 33 7.40 8.47 1.94
N ILE A 34 6.63 8.51 3.02
CA ILE A 34 6.36 7.33 3.85
C ILE A 34 4.95 6.83 3.53
N MET A 35 4.85 5.54 3.23
CA MET A 35 3.59 4.87 2.92
C MET A 35 3.50 3.51 3.61
N TYR A 36 2.27 3.12 3.92
CA TYR A 36 1.94 1.83 4.49
C TYR A 36 1.36 0.91 3.42
N LYS A 37 1.70 -0.38 3.48
CA LYS A 37 1.10 -1.38 2.59
C LYS A 37 -0.34 -1.66 3.04
N LYS A 38 -1.30 -1.64 2.10
CA LYS A 38 -2.70 -1.98 2.41
C LYS A 38 -2.82 -3.45 2.87
N ARG A 39 -3.67 -3.70 3.86
CA ARG A 39 -3.96 -5.06 4.37
C ARG A 39 -4.45 -5.95 3.22
N THR A 40 -4.04 -7.21 3.24
CA THR A 40 -4.52 -8.21 2.27
C THR A 40 -6.01 -8.48 2.47
N LYS A 41 -6.75 -8.68 1.38
CA LYS A 41 -8.15 -9.13 1.42
C LYS A 41 -8.31 -10.60 1.82
N ARG A 42 -7.20 -11.34 1.94
CA ARG A 42 -7.20 -12.75 2.38
C ARG A 42 -7.55 -12.82 3.86
N TRP A 43 -8.43 -13.74 4.21
CA TRP A 43 -8.77 -14.04 5.60
C TRP A 43 -7.52 -14.56 6.33
N VAL A 44 -7.28 -14.01 7.51
CA VAL A 44 -6.23 -14.49 8.42
C VAL A 44 -6.97 -15.06 9.63
N VAL A 45 -6.82 -16.36 9.84
CA VAL A 45 -7.37 -17.07 11.00
C VAL A 45 -6.25 -17.18 12.02
N PHE A 46 -6.51 -16.70 13.24
CA PHE A 46 -5.60 -16.84 14.37
C PHE A 46 -6.20 -17.86 15.33
N ASP A 47 -5.36 -18.76 15.85
CA ASP A 47 -5.72 -19.68 16.93
C ASP A 47 -5.28 -19.07 18.28
N VAL A 48 -6.01 -19.36 19.36
CA VAL A 48 -5.84 -18.69 20.67
C VAL A 48 -4.83 -19.40 21.57
N ARG A 49 -3.95 -20.23 20.99
CA ARG A 49 -2.94 -21.00 21.72
C ARG A 49 -1.65 -20.23 21.94
#